data_AF-A0A3A8SLK8-F1
#
_entry.id   AF-A0A3A8SLK8-F1
#
_cell.length_a   1.000
_cell.length_b   1.000
_cell.length_c   1.000
_cell.angle_alpha   90.00
_cell.angle_beta   90.00
_cell.angle_gamma   90.00
#
_symmetry.space_group_name_H-M   'P 1'
#
loop_
_entity.id
_entity.type
_entity.pdbx_description
1 polymer ?
#
loop_
_entity_poly.entity_id
_entity_poly.type
_entity_poly.pdbx_seq_one_letter_code
_entity_poly.pdbx_strand_id
1 'polypeptide(L)'
;GVASESVGAVVGAGIVHVLHGAPGGLSTAREQRWSQVGSTVEEGAELQDAFGSRLSSGDYDGDGFVDLAVGVPYEDVGSATDSGAVQVLYSAGVTGLSRAGEQLWSQAPSEQTDSVETGDRFGEGL
;
A
#
# COMPACT_ATOMS: atom_id res chain seq x y z
N GLY A 1 7.02 6.71 -3.16
CA GLY A 1 6.98 6.63 -1.69
C GLY A 1 8.34 6.98 -1.11
N VAL A 2 8.42 7.01 0.20
CA VAL A 2 9.67 6.96 0.96
C VAL A 2 9.62 5.63 1.70
N ALA A 3 10.06 4.58 1.01
CA ALA A 3 9.75 3.20 1.40
C ALA A 3 10.36 2.80 2.75
N SER A 4 11.52 3.32 3.14
CA SER A 4 12.15 2.98 4.43
C SER A 4 11.99 4.05 5.51
N GLU A 5 11.01 4.95 5.36
CA GLU A 5 10.74 5.97 6.39
C GLU A 5 10.18 5.32 7.66
N SER A 6 10.56 5.85 8.82
CA SER A 6 9.96 5.42 10.09
C SER A 6 8.62 6.12 10.30
N VAL A 7 7.56 5.34 10.55
CA VAL A 7 6.23 5.91 10.85
C VAL A 7 5.92 5.68 12.32
N GLY A 8 6.04 6.74 13.12
CA GLY A 8 5.91 6.65 14.57
C GLY A 8 7.05 5.79 15.17
N ALA A 9 6.70 4.69 15.82
CA ALA A 9 7.66 3.76 16.41
C ALA A 9 8.11 2.64 15.45
N VAL A 10 7.49 2.53 14.27
CA VAL A 10 7.77 1.44 13.31
C VAL A 10 8.85 1.91 12.34
N VAL A 11 10.08 1.46 12.57
CA VAL A 11 11.24 1.82 11.76
C VAL A 11 11.18 1.12 10.41
N GLY A 12 11.33 1.88 9.32
CA GLY A 12 11.38 1.29 7.97
C GLY A 12 10.03 0.87 7.39
N ALA A 13 8.92 1.20 8.06
CA ALA A 13 7.56 0.86 7.60
C ALA A 13 7.24 1.44 6.21
N GLY A 14 7.70 2.67 5.95
CA GLY A 14 7.45 3.36 4.70
C GLY A 14 6.21 4.25 4.69
N ILE A 15 6.26 5.29 3.85
CA ILE A 15 5.17 6.26 3.69
C ILE A 15 5.00 6.66 2.22
N VAL A 16 3.74 6.83 1.81
CA VAL A 16 3.37 7.40 0.51
C VAL A 16 2.69 8.74 0.73
N HIS A 17 3.20 9.77 0.06
CA HIS A 17 2.55 11.06 -0.03
C HIS A 17 1.79 11.15 -1.35
N VAL A 18 0.50 11.49 -1.28
CA VAL A 18 -0.34 11.77 -2.44
C VAL A 18 -0.61 13.27 -2.48
N LEU A 19 -0.17 13.92 -3.56
CA LEU A 19 -0.38 15.34 -3.80
C LEU A 19 -1.40 15.50 -4.91
N HIS A 20 -2.53 16.13 -4.61
CA HIS A 20 -3.58 16.36 -5.60
C HIS A 20 -3.25 17.55 -6.52
N GLY A 21 -3.72 17.45 -7.76
CA GLY A 21 -3.68 18.56 -8.71
C GLY A 21 -4.64 19.69 -8.33
N ALA A 22 -4.26 20.92 -8.66
CA ALA A 22 -5.07 22.11 -8.54
C ALA A 22 -4.83 23.03 -9.75
N PRO A 23 -5.71 24.02 -10.00
CA PRO A 23 -5.41 25.09 -10.96
C PRO A 23 -4.08 25.75 -10.60
N GLY A 24 -3.07 25.61 -11.46
CA GLY A 24 -1.71 26.10 -11.23
C GLY A 24 -0.66 25.04 -10.88
N GLY A 25 -1.02 23.76 -10.75
CA GLY A 25 -0.07 22.65 -10.58
C GLY A 25 -0.40 21.74 -9.40
N LEU A 26 0.61 21.04 -8.89
CA LEU A 26 0.47 20.22 -7.67
C LEU A 26 0.24 21.10 -6.45
N SER A 27 -0.63 20.66 -5.54
CA SER A 27 -0.94 21.37 -4.30
C SER A 27 -0.71 20.48 -3.08
N THR A 28 -0.06 21.05 -2.06
CA THR A 28 0.06 20.41 -0.74
C THR A 28 -1.15 20.66 0.15
N ALA A 29 -2.07 21.55 -0.25
CA ALA A 29 -3.26 21.89 0.55
C ALA A 29 -4.23 20.71 0.74
N ARG A 30 -4.10 19.67 -0.10
CA ARG A 30 -4.88 18.44 -0.03
C ARG A 30 -3.96 17.21 -0.03
N GLU A 31 -2.78 17.34 0.55
CA GLU A 31 -1.88 16.20 0.69
C GLU A 31 -2.51 15.11 1.55
N GLN A 32 -2.37 13.85 1.11
CA GLN A 32 -2.67 12.69 1.93
C GLN A 32 -1.37 11.94 2.21
N ARG A 33 -1.26 11.39 3.42
CA ARG A 33 -0.12 10.57 3.85
C ARG A 33 -0.63 9.17 4.19
N TRP A 34 -0.01 8.16 3.59
CA TRP A 34 -0.42 6.77 3.69
C TRP A 34 0.73 5.89 4.15
N SER A 35 0.41 4.97 5.05
CA SER A 35 1.27 3.91 5.57
C SER A 35 0.38 2.78 6.07
N GLN A 36 0.93 1.59 6.30
CA GLN A 36 0.17 0.53 6.97
C GLN A 36 -0.11 0.83 8.46
N VAL A 37 0.55 1.83 9.07
CA VAL A 37 0.18 2.31 10.42
C VAL A 37 -1.24 2.88 10.41
N GLY A 38 -2.13 2.29 11.20
CA GLY A 38 -3.55 2.68 11.25
C GLY A 38 -4.38 2.14 10.08
N SER A 39 -3.86 1.14 9.36
CA SER A 39 -4.59 0.33 8.39
C SER A 39 -5.71 -0.47 9.08
N THR A 40 -6.75 -0.78 8.30
CA THR A 40 -7.90 -1.57 8.74
C THR A 40 -7.86 -3.02 8.23
N VAL A 41 -6.93 -3.35 7.34
CA VAL A 41 -6.62 -4.74 6.97
C VAL A 41 -5.87 -5.46 8.08
N GLU A 42 -5.98 -6.79 8.14
CA GLU A 42 -5.54 -7.60 9.29
C GLU A 42 -4.02 -7.63 9.51
N GLU A 43 -3.23 -7.36 8.46
CA GLU A 43 -1.77 -7.20 8.56
C GLU A 43 -1.44 -5.69 8.50
N GLY A 44 -0.73 -5.23 9.52
CA GLY A 44 -0.42 -3.81 9.77
C GLY A 44 1.07 -3.53 9.62
N ALA A 45 1.48 -2.28 9.80
CA ALA A 45 2.90 -1.93 9.62
C ALA A 45 3.82 -2.64 10.62
N GLU A 46 4.81 -3.32 10.06
CA GLU A 46 5.92 -4.00 10.71
C GLU A 46 7.26 -3.34 10.33
N LEU A 47 8.32 -3.86 10.93
CA LEU A 47 9.65 -3.27 10.81
C LEU A 47 10.22 -3.63 9.44
N GLN A 48 10.53 -2.60 8.63
CA GLN A 48 11.19 -2.70 7.33
C GLN A 48 10.35 -3.21 6.15
N ASP A 49 9.02 -3.25 6.25
CA ASP A 49 8.08 -3.70 5.20
C ASP A 49 8.23 -2.99 3.85
N ALA A 50 8.77 -1.78 3.92
CA ALA A 50 9.05 -0.91 2.79
C ALA A 50 7.81 -0.47 2.00
N PHE A 51 6.71 -0.13 2.69
CA PHE A 51 5.48 0.39 2.08
C PHE A 51 5.78 1.55 1.12
N GLY A 52 5.34 1.41 -0.13
CA GLY A 52 5.57 2.42 -1.17
C GLY A 52 6.90 2.28 -1.90
N SER A 53 7.52 1.10 -1.85
CA SER A 53 8.67 0.71 -2.69
C SER A 53 8.32 0.69 -4.18
N ARG A 54 7.07 0.39 -4.51
CA ARG A 54 6.46 0.45 -5.85
C ARG A 54 5.07 1.05 -5.76
N LEU A 55 4.64 1.71 -6.83
CA LEU A 55 3.34 2.37 -6.93
C LEU A 55 2.75 2.14 -8.31
N SER A 56 1.49 1.74 -8.36
CA SER A 56 0.68 1.72 -9.57
C SER A 56 -0.65 2.41 -9.30
N SER A 57 -1.18 3.14 -10.28
CA SER A 57 -2.41 3.89 -10.14
C SER A 57 -3.35 3.61 -11.31
N GLY A 58 -4.63 3.47 -11.03
CA GLY A 58 -5.67 3.23 -12.00
C GLY A 58 -7.04 3.26 -11.33
N ASP A 59 -8.10 3.31 -12.12
CA ASP A 59 -9.46 3.10 -11.62
C ASP A 59 -9.70 1.59 -11.53
N TYR A 60 -9.45 1.00 -10.35
CA TYR A 60 -9.45 -0.45 -10.14
C TYR A 60 -10.84 -0.99 -9.76
N ASP A 61 -11.71 -0.16 -9.20
CA ASP A 61 -13.09 -0.53 -8.85
C ASP A 61 -14.14 -0.03 -9.87
N GLY A 62 -13.76 0.82 -10.82
CA GLY A 62 -14.61 1.30 -11.90
C GLY A 62 -15.52 2.46 -11.50
N ASP A 63 -15.20 3.18 -10.42
CA ASP A 63 -16.00 4.30 -9.92
C ASP A 63 -15.71 5.65 -10.63
N GLY A 64 -14.73 5.67 -11.54
CA GLY A 64 -14.31 6.83 -12.30
C GLY A 64 -13.26 7.70 -11.61
N PHE A 65 -12.72 7.28 -10.45
CA PHE A 65 -11.65 7.94 -9.74
C PHE A 65 -10.40 7.05 -9.69
N VAL A 66 -9.24 7.67 -9.45
CA VAL A 66 -7.96 6.96 -9.50
C VAL A 66 -7.63 6.40 -8.12
N ASP A 67 -7.45 5.09 -8.06
CA ASP A 67 -6.98 4.31 -6.92
C ASP A 67 -5.46 4.15 -6.93
N LEU A 68 -4.93 3.60 -5.84
CA LEU A 68 -3.50 3.38 -5.67
C LEU A 68 -3.21 1.96 -5.17
N ALA A 69 -2.43 1.21 -5.95
CA ALA A 69 -1.78 -0.01 -5.53
C ALA A 69 -0.36 0.30 -5.03
N VAL A 70 -0.05 -0.18 -3.84
CA VAL A 70 1.21 0.08 -3.13
C VAL A 70 1.92 -1.23 -2.85
N GLY A 71 3.14 -1.36 -3.36
CA GLY A 71 3.99 -2.52 -3.08
C GLY A 71 4.58 -2.45 -1.67
N VAL A 72 4.57 -3.61 -0.99
CA VAL A 72 5.08 -3.84 0.36
C VAL A 72 5.91 -5.12 0.35
N PRO A 73 7.11 -5.09 -0.24
CA PRO A 73 7.84 -6.30 -0.64
C PRO A 73 8.40 -7.09 0.54
N TYR A 74 8.44 -6.50 1.73
CA TYR A 74 8.94 -7.13 2.95
C TYR A 74 7.82 -7.36 3.97
N GLU A 75 6.55 -7.35 3.55
CA GLU A 75 5.43 -7.74 4.42
C GLU A 75 5.58 -9.20 4.85
N ASP A 76 5.43 -9.47 6.15
CA ASP A 76 5.23 -10.83 6.65
C ASP A 76 3.76 -11.21 6.50
N VAL A 77 3.50 -12.35 5.86
CA VAL A 77 2.13 -12.85 5.70
C VAL A 77 1.96 -14.13 6.50
N GLY A 78 1.17 -14.05 7.56
CA GLY A 78 1.04 -15.12 8.56
C GLY A 78 2.37 -15.50 9.23
N SER A 79 3.05 -16.54 8.73
CA SER A 79 4.36 -16.99 9.23
C SER A 79 5.48 -16.90 8.19
N ALA A 80 5.15 -16.45 6.98
CA ALA A 80 6.10 -16.32 5.88
C ALA A 80 6.73 -14.92 5.92
N THR A 81 7.95 -14.85 6.46
CA THR A 81 8.70 -13.60 6.56
C THR A 81 9.09 -13.03 5.19
N ASP A 82 9.02 -11.72 5.01
CA ASP A 82 9.37 -10.99 3.78
C ASP A 82 8.71 -11.59 2.52
N SER A 83 7.51 -12.14 2.66
CA SER A 83 6.78 -12.77 1.56
C SER A 83 6.17 -11.74 0.61
N GLY A 84 5.95 -10.53 1.10
CA GLY A 84 5.51 -9.39 0.33
C GLY A 84 4.00 -9.34 0.10
N ALA A 85 3.52 -8.11 -0.09
CA ALA A 85 2.12 -7.82 -0.35
C ALA A 85 1.94 -6.60 -1.26
N VAL A 86 0.71 -6.43 -1.74
CA VAL A 86 0.22 -5.23 -2.43
C VAL A 86 -1.00 -4.73 -1.68
N GLN A 87 -0.90 -3.52 -1.13
CA GLN A 87 -2.05 -2.84 -0.53
C GLN A 87 -2.73 -1.95 -1.58
N VAL A 88 -4.03 -2.13 -1.79
CA VAL A 88 -4.85 -1.31 -2.67
C VAL A 88 -5.68 -0.34 -1.83
N LEU A 89 -5.49 0.95 -2.08
CA LEU A 89 -6.23 2.05 -1.50
C LEU A 89 -7.20 2.59 -2.54
N TYR A 90 -8.51 2.56 -2.24
CA TYR A 90 -9.55 3.06 -3.14
C TYR A 90 -9.83 4.53 -2.90
N SER A 91 -10.18 5.23 -3.98
CA SER A 91 -10.64 6.60 -3.92
C SER A 91 -12.06 6.68 -3.34
N ALA A 92 -12.30 7.67 -2.48
CA ALA A 92 -13.64 8.09 -2.07
C ALA A 92 -14.07 9.32 -2.89
N GLY A 93 -13.98 9.20 -4.22
CA GLY A 93 -14.29 10.27 -5.16
C GLY A 93 -13.36 11.48 -5.08
N VAL A 94 -13.95 12.69 -5.08
CA VAL A 94 -13.20 13.96 -5.05
C VAL A 94 -12.45 14.23 -3.74
N THR A 95 -12.64 13.36 -2.74
CA THR A 95 -11.96 13.48 -1.44
C THR A 95 -10.57 12.83 -1.44
N GLY A 96 -10.27 12.01 -2.44
CA GLY A 96 -9.02 11.27 -2.58
C GLY A 96 -9.11 9.87 -1.99
N LEU A 97 -7.96 9.24 -1.75
CA LEU A 97 -7.87 7.88 -1.22
C LEU A 97 -8.54 7.77 0.16
N SER A 98 -9.00 6.57 0.49
CA SER A 98 -9.70 6.23 1.72
C SER A 98 -9.23 4.90 2.30
N ARG A 99 -9.37 4.74 3.63
CA ARG A 99 -9.23 3.45 4.34
C ARG A 99 -10.42 2.52 4.06
N ALA A 100 -11.56 3.09 3.65
CA ALA A 100 -12.78 2.32 3.47
C ALA A 100 -12.63 1.34 2.30
N GLY A 101 -12.73 0.05 2.60
CA GLY A 101 -12.64 -1.00 1.59
C GLY A 101 -11.22 -1.27 1.08
N GLU A 102 -10.18 -0.74 1.74
CA GLU A 102 -8.79 -1.05 1.38
C GLU A 102 -8.55 -2.56 1.43
N GLN A 103 -7.70 -3.06 0.53
CA GLN A 103 -7.42 -4.49 0.39
C GLN A 103 -5.93 -4.76 0.50
N LEU A 104 -5.58 -5.93 1.05
CA LEU A 104 -4.22 -6.45 1.06
C LEU A 104 -4.19 -7.74 0.24
N TRP A 105 -3.33 -7.77 -0.76
CA TRP A 105 -3.14 -8.89 -1.66
C TRP A 105 -1.74 -9.46 -1.46
N SER A 106 -1.66 -10.76 -1.21
CA SER A 106 -0.42 -11.51 -1.12
C SER A 106 -0.56 -12.85 -1.84
N GLN A 107 0.51 -13.64 -1.90
CA GLN A 107 0.45 -15.01 -2.39
C GLN A 107 -0.32 -15.97 -1.45
N ALA A 108 -0.73 -15.51 -0.26
CA ALA A 108 -1.55 -16.34 0.61
C ALA A 108 -2.85 -16.73 -0.10
N PRO A 109 -3.22 -18.01 -0.12
CA PRO A 109 -4.24 -18.50 -1.02
C PRO A 109 -5.63 -18.03 -0.59
N SER A 110 -6.35 -17.35 -1.49
CA SER A 110 -7.80 -17.52 -1.56
C SER A 110 -8.18 -18.64 -2.54
N GLU A 111 -7.45 -18.81 -3.66
CA GLU A 111 -7.69 -19.88 -4.66
C GLU A 111 -6.43 -20.33 -5.48
N GLN A 112 -5.19 -20.04 -5.03
CA GLN A 112 -3.96 -20.33 -5.79
C GLN A 112 -3.22 -21.58 -5.28
N THR A 113 -2.67 -22.40 -6.19
CA THR A 113 -2.00 -23.70 -5.90
C THR A 113 -0.57 -23.58 -5.38
N ASP A 114 -0.07 -22.35 -5.25
CA ASP A 114 1.27 -22.05 -4.73
C ASP A 114 1.11 -21.45 -3.33
N SER A 115 1.94 -21.87 -2.38
CA SER A 115 1.89 -21.33 -1.03
C SER A 115 2.61 -19.99 -0.96
N VAL A 116 2.35 -19.23 0.12
CA VAL A 116 3.18 -18.07 0.44
C VAL A 116 4.48 -18.57 1.06
N GLU A 117 5.62 -18.23 0.47
CA GLU A 117 6.93 -18.60 0.97
C GLU A 117 7.75 -17.39 1.45
N THR A 118 8.66 -17.66 2.39
CA THR A 118 9.61 -16.65 2.87
C THR A 118 10.46 -16.12 1.72
N GLY A 119 10.43 -14.81 1.51
CA GLY A 119 11.28 -14.12 0.54
C GLY A 119 10.75 -14.10 -0.90
N ASP A 120 9.48 -14.46 -1.12
CA ASP A 120 8.83 -14.34 -2.44
C ASP A 120 8.73 -12.89 -2.94
N ARG A 121 8.55 -11.96 -2.00
CA ARG A 121 8.42 -10.52 -2.23
C ARG A 121 7.36 -10.18 -3.26
N PHE A 122 6.16 -10.75 -3.12
CA PHE A 122 5.01 -10.40 -3.95
C PHE A 122 4.83 -8.88 -4.02
N GLY A 123 4.60 -8.35 -5.23
CA GLY A 123 4.50 -6.91 -5.45
C GLY A 123 5.81 -6.14 -5.69
N GLU A 124 6.99 -6.78 -5.65
CA GLU A 124 8.29 -6.14 -6.00
C GLU A 124 8.33 -5.59 -7.44
N GLY A 125 7.60 -6.23 -8.35
CA GLY A 125 7.59 -5.94 -9.79
C GLY A 125 6.46 -5.05 -10.29
N LEU A 126 5.62 -4.49 -9.39
CA LEU A 126 4.56 -3.55 -9.73
C LEU A 126 5.06 -2.38 -10.60
#